data_AF-A0A7V9FGA1-F1
#
_entry.id   AF-A0A7V9FGA1-F1
#
_cell.length_a   1.000
_cell.length_b   1.000
_cell.length_c   1.000
_cell.angle_alpha   90.00
_cell.angle_beta   90.00
_cell.angle_gamma   90.00
#
_symmetry.space_group_name_H-M   'P 1'
#
loop_
_entity.id
_entity.type
_entity.pdbx_description
1 polymer ?
#
loop_
_entity_poly.entity_id
_entity_poly.type
_entity_poly.pdbx_seq_one_letter_code
_entity_poly.pdbx_strand_id
1 'polypeptide(L)'
;VWHHYDGGALRLYRLGLAEVRLSRSEPQAVVPAGVWQAAEPEGEAVLAGCTVAPGFEFEDFALGNADELLREFPGEEALIRRLLG
;
A
#
# COMPACT_ATOMS: atom_id res chain seq x y z
N VAL A 1 -10.12 -1.68 -0.15
CA VAL A 1 -10.16 -1.82 -1.63
C VAL A 1 -9.56 -0.58 -2.25
N TRP A 2 -8.52 -0.74 -3.05
CA TRP A 2 -7.92 0.32 -3.85
C TRP A 2 -8.58 0.38 -5.22
N HIS A 3 -8.76 1.59 -5.72
CA HIS A 3 -9.34 1.89 -7.02
C HIS A 3 -8.42 2.88 -7.75
N HIS A 4 -8.02 2.55 -8.97
CA HIS A 4 -7.42 3.49 -9.91
C HIS A 4 -8.54 4.30 -10.57
N TYR A 5 -8.41 5.62 -10.63
CA TYR A 5 -9.38 6.51 -11.28
C TYR A 5 -8.80 7.17 -12.52
N ASP A 6 -7.60 7.73 -12.44
CA ASP A 6 -6.96 8.38 -13.59
C ASP A 6 -5.43 8.50 -13.44
N GLY A 7 -4.75 8.87 -14.52
CA GLY A 7 -3.30 9.08 -14.58
C GLY A 7 -2.49 7.80 -14.81
N GLY A 8 -1.25 7.80 -14.33
CA GLY A 8 -0.30 6.69 -14.43
C GLY A 8 -0.71 5.45 -13.64
N ALA A 9 0.12 4.41 -13.63
CA ALA A 9 -0.13 3.24 -12.81
C ALA A 9 0.27 3.46 -11.34
N LEU A 10 -0.49 2.85 -10.43
CA LEU A 10 -0.20 2.84 -9.00
C LEU A 10 0.48 1.51 -8.63
N ARG A 11 1.61 1.60 -7.97
CA ARG A 11 2.25 0.46 -7.33
C ARG A 11 1.76 0.34 -5.89
N LEU A 12 1.24 -0.81 -5.52
CA LEU A 12 0.69 -1.11 -4.21
C LEU A 12 1.53 -2.20 -3.52
N TYR A 13 2.22 -1.80 -2.47
CA TYR A 13 3.01 -2.67 -1.60
C TYR A 13 2.15 -3.24 -0.49
N ARG A 14 2.43 -4.51 -0.16
CA ARG A 14 1.74 -5.27 0.89
C ARG A 14 2.79 -6.14 1.57
N LEU A 15 3.21 -5.79 2.79
CA LEU A 15 4.27 -6.56 3.45
C LEU A 15 3.85 -8.01 3.65
N GLY A 16 4.79 -8.94 3.41
CA GLY A 16 4.56 -10.39 3.43
C GLY A 16 3.75 -10.92 2.26
N LEU A 17 3.31 -10.08 1.31
CA LEU A 17 2.53 -10.48 0.13
C LEU A 17 3.19 -9.95 -1.15
N ALA A 18 2.75 -10.47 -2.30
CA ALA A 18 3.22 -9.95 -3.59
C ALA A 18 2.88 -8.45 -3.74
N GLU A 19 3.58 -7.75 -4.62
CA GLU A 19 3.16 -6.42 -5.05
C GLU A 19 1.91 -6.50 -5.96
N VAL A 20 1.11 -5.44 -6.01
CA VAL A 20 0.07 -5.27 -7.04
C VAL A 20 0.32 -3.98 -7.80
N ARG A 21 0.03 -4.03 -9.09
CA ARG A 21 -0.03 -2.84 -9.93
C ARG A 21 -1.47 -2.55 -10.29
N LEU A 22 -1.95 -1.34 -10.01
CA LEU A 22 -3.25 -0.87 -10.45
C LEU A 22 -3.08 0.09 -11.62
N SER A 23 -3.94 -0.03 -12.63
CA SER A 23 -3.94 0.82 -13.82
C SER A 23 -5.32 0.80 -14.46
N ARG A 24 -5.50 1.51 -15.58
CA ARG A 24 -6.77 1.50 -16.32
C ARG A 24 -7.26 0.10 -16.72
N SER A 25 -6.35 -0.83 -17.03
CA SER A 25 -6.72 -2.21 -17.39
C SER A 25 -6.93 -3.13 -16.19
N GLU A 26 -6.34 -2.79 -15.04
CA GLU A 26 -6.46 -3.54 -13.78
C GLU A 26 -6.78 -2.53 -12.65
N PRO A 27 -8.02 -2.03 -12.58
CA PRO A 27 -8.32 -0.81 -11.84
C PRO A 27 -8.54 -1.03 -10.35
N GLN A 28 -8.54 -2.27 -9.85
CA GLN A 28 -8.94 -2.57 -8.48
C GLN A 28 -8.05 -3.62 -7.84
N ALA A 29 -7.75 -3.42 -6.55
CA ALA A 29 -7.02 -4.39 -5.75
C ALA A 29 -7.53 -4.39 -4.30
N VAL A 30 -7.43 -5.54 -3.63
CA VAL A 30 -7.77 -5.68 -2.21
C VAL A 30 -6.49 -5.90 -1.40
N VAL A 31 -6.33 -5.11 -0.35
CA VAL A 31 -5.39 -5.41 0.74
C VAL A 31 -6.22 -6.08 1.85
N PRO A 32 -5.87 -7.30 2.28
CA PRO A 32 -6.53 -7.95 3.40
C PRO A 32 -6.41 -7.14 4.70
N ALA A 33 -7.37 -7.30 5.62
CA ALA A 33 -7.28 -6.69 6.94
C ALA A 33 -6.04 -7.18 7.70
N GLY A 34 -5.41 -6.29 8.47
CA GLY A 34 -4.20 -6.59 9.24
C GLY A 34 -2.90 -6.61 8.43
N VAL A 35 -2.94 -6.28 7.14
CA VAL A 35 -1.75 -6.24 6.27
C VAL A 35 -1.26 -4.80 6.12
N TRP A 36 0.03 -4.59 6.38
CA TRP A 36 0.71 -3.33 6.12
C TRP A 36 0.72 -3.02 4.63
N GLN A 37 0.43 -1.77 4.28
CA GLN A 37 0.34 -1.32 2.90
C GLN A 37 0.97 0.04 2.69
N ALA A 38 1.53 0.24 1.50
CA ALA A 38 2.00 1.54 1.01
C ALA A 38 1.73 1.63 -0.50
N ALA A 39 1.59 2.84 -1.04
CA ALA A 39 1.31 3.02 -2.45
C ALA A 39 2.12 4.17 -3.04
N GLU A 40 2.60 4.02 -4.27
CA GLU A 40 3.34 5.07 -4.98
C GLU A 40 3.03 5.09 -6.48
N PRO A 41 3.05 6.27 -7.11
CA PRO A 41 2.90 6.40 -8.57
C PRO A 41 4.11 5.81 -9.31
N GLU A 42 3.87 5.17 -10.46
CA GLU A 42 4.92 4.76 -11.40
C GLU A 42 5.28 5.90 -12.36
N GLY A 43 6.00 6.90 -11.86
CA GLY A 43 6.55 8.02 -12.64
C GLY A 43 5.57 9.16 -12.94
N GLU A 44 4.35 8.85 -13.35
CA GLU A 44 3.28 9.85 -13.59
C GLU A 44 2.34 9.98 -12.40
N ALA A 45 1.74 11.16 -12.22
CA ALA A 45 0.74 11.36 -11.18
C ALA A 45 -0.45 10.41 -11.35
N VAL A 46 -1.01 9.94 -10.22
CA VAL A 46 -2.13 9.01 -10.19
C VAL A 46 -3.23 9.54 -9.30
N LEU A 47 -4.46 9.51 -9.80
CA LEU A 47 -5.66 9.68 -9.01
C LEU A 47 -6.20 8.30 -8.65
N ALA A 48 -6.31 8.01 -7.37
CA ALA A 48 -6.79 6.75 -6.85
C ALA A 48 -7.67 6.97 -5.62
N GLY A 49 -8.45 5.96 -5.26
CA GLY A 49 -9.24 5.93 -4.02
C GLY A 49 -8.97 4.67 -3.22
N CYS A 50 -8.96 4.80 -1.90
CA CYS A 50 -8.94 3.67 -0.98
C CYS A 50 -10.24 3.67 -0.17
N THR A 51 -11.03 2.62 -0.33
CA THR A 51 -12.27 2.41 0.42
C THR A 51 -12.05 1.30 1.44
N VAL A 52 -12.42 1.55 2.70
CA VAL A 52 -12.33 0.57 3.77
C VAL A 52 -13.73 0.20 4.26
N ALA A 53 -13.88 -1.06 4.70
CA ALA A 53 -15.10 -1.59 5.28
C ALA A 53 -14.73 -2.60 6.39
N PRO A 54 -15.21 -2.44 7.64
CA PRO A 54 -16.01 -1.34 8.18
C PRO A 54 -15.39 0.06 7.99
N GLY A 55 -16.17 1.10 8.29
CA GLY A 55 -15.74 2.50 8.09
C GLY A 55 -14.40 2.79 8.77
N PHE A 56 -13.66 3.76 8.23
CA PHE A 56 -12.39 4.17 8.82
C PHE A 56 -12.61 4.80 10.19
N GLU A 57 -11.93 4.29 11.20
CA GLU A 57 -11.82 4.89 12.52
C GLU A 57 -10.34 5.08 12.86
N PHE A 58 -10.00 6.17 13.54
CA PHE A 58 -8.59 6.47 13.87
C PHE A 58 -8.01 5.48 14.88
N GLU A 59 -8.86 4.91 15.74
CA GLU A 59 -8.51 3.89 16.73
C GLU A 59 -7.99 2.60 16.07
N ASP A 60 -8.42 2.33 14.83
CA ASP A 60 -7.99 1.16 14.05
C ASP A 60 -6.79 1.46 13.13
N PHE A 61 -6.34 2.72 13.06
CA PHE A 61 -5.24 3.15 12.20
C PHE A 61 -3.89 3.09 12.93
N ALA A 62 -2.91 2.46 12.28
CA ALA A 62 -1.51 2.50 12.70
C ALA A 62 -0.64 3.03 11.57
N LEU A 63 0.27 3.96 11.90
CA LEU A 63 1.32 4.40 10.98
C LEU A 63 2.56 3.52 11.17
N GLY A 64 3.14 3.04 10.06
CA GLY A 64 4.27 2.13 10.10
C GLY A 64 5.50 2.74 10.78
N ASN A 65 6.11 1.99 11.69
CA ASN A 65 7.39 2.31 12.31
C ASN A 65 8.50 1.45 11.69
N ALA A 66 9.57 2.08 11.20
CA ALA A 66 10.63 1.36 10.49
C ALA A 66 11.29 0.28 11.35
N ASP A 67 11.63 0.57 12.62
CA ASP A 67 12.33 -0.38 13.49
C ASP A 67 11.44 -1.56 13.90
N GLU A 68 10.14 -1.35 14.06
CA GLU A 68 9.17 -2.42 14.29
C GLU A 68 9.01 -3.31 13.07
N LEU A 69 8.81 -2.71 11.90
CA LEU A 69 8.60 -3.43 10.65
C LEU A 69 9.85 -4.18 10.21
N LEU A 70 11.06 -3.64 10.42
CA LEU A 70 12.30 -4.35 10.14
C LEU A 70 12.50 -5.59 11.01
N ARG A 71 11.98 -5.58 12.25
CA ARG A 71 11.99 -6.76 13.12
C ARG A 71 11.00 -7.83 12.66
N GLU A 72 9.82 -7.40 12.19
CA GLU A 72 8.76 -8.31 11.76
C GLU A 72 9.00 -8.87 10.34
N PHE A 73 9.50 -8.04 9.43
CA PHE A 73 9.73 -8.34 8.01
C PHE A 73 11.18 -8.11 7.59
N PRO A 74 12.17 -8.82 8.19
CA PRO A 74 13.59 -8.60 7.88
C PRO A 74 13.94 -8.88 6.40
N GLY A 75 13.17 -9.74 5.72
CA GLY A 75 13.34 -10.04 4.29
C GLY A 75 12.96 -8.89 3.35
N GLU A 76 12.23 -7.89 3.84
CA GLU A 76 11.76 -6.73 3.06
C GLU A 76 12.49 -5.43 3.46
N GLU A 77 13.66 -5.54 4.11
CA GLU A 77 14.43 -4.41 4.64
C GLU A 77 14.65 -3.29 3.60
N ALA A 78 15.03 -3.65 2.37
CA ALA A 78 15.28 -2.67 1.32
C ALA A 78 14.04 -1.83 0.99
N LEU A 79 12.86 -2.45 0.97
CA LEU A 79 11.59 -1.76 0.74
C LEU A 79 11.23 -0.86 1.92
N ILE A 80 11.31 -1.40 3.14
CA ILE A 80 10.96 -0.69 4.38
C ILE A 80 11.81 0.55 4.55
N ARG A 81 13.14 0.44 4.36
CA ARG A 81 14.06 1.59 4.47
C ARG A 81 13.80 2.66 3.41
N ARG A 82 13.42 2.27 2.19
CA ARG A 82 13.12 3.23 1.12
C ARG A 82 11.86 4.04 1.41
N LEU A 83 10.86 3.42 2.03
CA LEU A 83 9.56 4.03 2.28
C LEU A 83 9.48 4.80 3.60
N LEU A 84 10.27 4.41 4.60
CA LEU A 84 10.17 4.94 5.97
C LEU A 84 11.46 5.56 6.52
N GLY A 85 12.55 5.59 5.73
CA GLY A 85 13.83 6.22 6.09
C GLY A 85 14.10 7.48 5.29
#